data_AF-A0A9D9M451-F1
#
_entry.id   AF-A0A9D9M451-F1
#
_cell.length_a   1.000
_cell.length_b   1.000
_cell.length_c   1.000
_cell.angle_alpha   90.00
_cell.angle_beta   90.00
_cell.angle_gamma   90.00
#
_symmetry.space_group_name_H-M   'P 1'
#
loop_
_entity.id
_entity.type
_entity.pdbx_description
1 polymer ?
#
loop_
_entity_poly.entity_id
_entity_poly.type
_entity_poly.pdbx_seq_one_letter_code
_entity_poly.pdbx_strand_id
1 'polypeptide(L)'
;MKNYFPYSSPEGYFESLQTRLSQIPVRRRRVSWVPYLALAASFLILLAVGTTVLTRSTRTWPSDDEVIEYLIESGTTLAQLEDAVNY
;
A
#
# COMPACT_ATOMS: atom_id res chain seq x y z
N MET A 1 50.16 16.74 23.44
CA MET A 1 49.49 15.46 23.79
C MET A 1 49.77 14.49 22.67
N LYS A 2 50.48 13.38 22.93
CA LYS A 2 50.83 12.39 21.90
C LYS A 2 49.60 11.50 21.66
N ASN A 3 49.02 11.55 20.46
CA ASN A 3 47.94 10.65 20.06
C ASN A 3 48.53 9.25 19.91
N TYR A 4 48.42 8.45 20.97
CA TYR A 4 48.84 7.06 20.98
C TYR A 4 47.72 6.23 20.37
N PHE A 5 47.91 5.70 19.17
CA PHE A 5 47.02 4.73 18.55
C PHE A 5 47.49 3.33 18.97
N PRO A 6 46.83 2.67 19.95
CA PRO A 6 47.31 1.41 20.54
C PRO A 6 47.14 0.20 19.61
N TYR A 7 46.57 0.40 18.42
CA TYR A 7 46.35 -0.64 17.42
C TYR A 7 46.94 -0.19 16.10
N SER A 8 48.11 -0.73 15.75
CA SER A 8 48.65 -0.70 14.41
C SER A 8 48.21 -1.96 13.68
N SER A 9 47.75 -1.83 12.44
CA SER A 9 47.52 -3.00 11.59
C SER A 9 48.86 -3.72 11.38
N PRO A 10 48.89 -5.06 11.38
CA PRO A 10 50.09 -5.81 11.01
C PRO A 10 50.63 -5.34 9.65
N GLU A 11 51.96 -5.32 9.49
CA GLU A 11 52.59 -5.04 8.21
C GLU A 11 52.01 -5.97 7.13
N GLY A 12 51.66 -5.41 5.96
CA GLY A 12 51.08 -6.15 4.84
C GLY A 12 49.59 -6.51 4.96
N TYR A 13 48.89 -6.16 6.06
CA TYR A 13 47.45 -6.43 6.19
C TYR A 13 46.65 -5.80 5.04
N PHE A 14 46.88 -4.53 4.74
CA PHE A 14 46.17 -3.81 3.68
C PHE A 14 46.55 -4.28 2.26
N GLU A 15 47.81 -4.67 2.04
CA GLU A 15 48.25 -5.23 0.75
C GLU A 15 47.62 -6.59 0.49
N SER A 16 47.51 -7.43 1.53
CA SER A 16 46.82 -8.71 1.46
C SER A 16 45.32 -8.54 1.19
N LEU A 17 44.69 -7.52 1.79
CA LEU A 17 43.30 -7.17 1.54
C LEU A 17 43.10 -6.66 0.12
N GLN A 18 43.96 -5.76 -0.35
CA GLN A 18 43.89 -5.22 -1.71
C GLN A 18 44.04 -6.32 -2.76
N THR A 19 44.96 -7.27 -2.53
CA THR A 19 45.14 -8.45 -3.39
C THR A 19 43.90 -9.35 -3.39
N ARG A 20 43.26 -9.55 -2.22
CA ARG A 20 42.01 -10.30 -2.13
C ARG A 20 40.85 -9.59 -2.80
N LEU A 21 40.78 -8.26 -2.68
CA LEU A 21 39.73 -7.43 -3.28
C LEU A 21 39.84 -7.39 -4.81
N SER A 22 41.07 -7.36 -5.37
CA SER A 22 41.28 -7.37 -6.83
C SER A 22 40.90 -8.70 -7.48
N GLN A 23 40.88 -9.78 -6.70
CA GLN A 23 40.43 -11.11 -7.14
C GLN A 23 38.91 -11.29 -7.10
N ILE A 24 38.16 -10.39 -6.43
CA ILE A 24 36.69 -10.49 -6.40
C ILE A 24 36.16 -10.07 -7.76
N PRO A 25 35.50 -10.98 -8.52
CA PRO A 25 34.87 -10.60 -9.76
C PRO A 25 33.78 -9.57 -9.48
N VAL A 26 33.84 -8.45 -10.19
CA VAL A 26 32.82 -7.38 -10.08
C VAL A 26 31.51 -7.91 -10.65
N ARG A 27 30.72 -8.57 -9.81
CA ARG A 27 29.40 -9.08 -10.17
C ARG A 27 28.46 -7.88 -10.26
N ARG A 28 28.30 -7.33 -11.45
CA ARG A 28 27.24 -6.34 -11.72
C ARG A 28 25.89 -7.05 -11.53
N ARG A 29 25.30 -6.90 -10.35
CA ARG A 29 23.95 -7.37 -10.07
C ARG A 29 23.01 -6.57 -10.96
N ARG A 30 22.50 -7.18 -12.03
CA ARG A 30 21.42 -6.60 -12.81
C ARG A 30 20.20 -6.55 -11.89
N VAL A 31 19.81 -5.35 -11.50
CA VAL A 31 18.55 -5.12 -10.79
C VAL A 31 17.45 -5.38 -11.79
N SER A 32 16.70 -6.45 -11.60
CA SER A 32 15.51 -6.73 -12.40
C SER A 32 14.38 -5.87 -11.84
N TRP A 33 13.77 -5.06 -12.70
CA TRP A 33 12.60 -4.22 -12.35
C TRP A 33 11.29 -5.01 -12.42
N VAL A 34 11.33 -6.20 -13.01
CA VAL A 34 10.21 -7.13 -13.15
C VAL A 34 9.47 -7.43 -11.83
N PRO A 35 10.15 -7.75 -10.70
CA PRO A 35 9.45 -8.00 -9.44
C PRO A 35 8.70 -6.78 -8.89
N TYR A 36 9.23 -5.57 -9.12
CA TYR A 36 8.57 -4.33 -8.68
C TYR A 36 7.34 -4.02 -9.53
N LEU A 37 7.43 -4.27 -10.84
CA LEU A 37 6.30 -4.11 -11.76
C LEU A 37 5.18 -5.12 -11.44
N ALA A 38 5.54 -6.37 -11.14
CA ALA A 38 4.57 -7.39 -10.72
C ALA A 38 3.86 -7.03 -9.41
N LEU A 39 4.60 -6.45 -8.44
CA LEU A 39 4.05 -5.95 -7.19
C LEU A 39 3.09 -4.77 -7.41
N ALA A 40 3.43 -3.84 -8.31
CA ALA A 40 2.55 -2.72 -8.65
C ALA A 40 1.25 -3.21 -9.32
N ALA A 41 1.36 -4.18 -10.24
CA ALA A 41 0.21 -4.77 -10.92
C ALA A 41 -0.72 -5.51 -9.94
N SER A 42 -0.17 -6.27 -8.99
CA SER A 42 -1.00 -6.96 -7.99
C SER A 42 -1.73 -5.97 -7.09
N PHE A 43 -1.11 -4.84 -6.73
CA PHE A 43 -1.74 -3.81 -5.93
C PHE A 43 -2.94 -3.17 -6.64
N LEU A 44 -2.82 -2.89 -7.95
CA LEU A 44 -3.93 -2.37 -8.75
C LEU A 44 -5.10 -3.36 -8.87
N ILE A 45 -4.80 -4.65 -9.00
CA ILE A 45 -5.83 -5.70 -9.03
C ILE A 45 -6.56 -5.76 -7.69
N LEU A 46 -5.84 -5.72 -6.58
CA LEU A 46 -6.44 -5.72 -5.24
C LEU A 46 -7.33 -4.49 -5.02
N LEU A 47 -6.89 -3.31 -5.46
CA LEU A 47 -7.69 -2.08 -5.39
C LEU A 47 -8.96 -2.17 -6.25
N ALA A 48 -8.85 -2.68 -7.49
CA ALA A 48 -9.99 -2.80 -8.39
C ALA A 48 -11.04 -3.79 -7.86
N VAL A 49 -10.60 -4.94 -7.34
CA VAL A 49 -11.50 -5.94 -6.74
C VAL A 49 -12.12 -5.40 -5.46
N GLY A 50 -11.32 -4.80 -4.57
CA GLY A 50 -11.79 -4.24 -3.30
C GLY A 50 -12.81 -3.12 -3.48
N THR A 51 -12.55 -2.19 -4.40
CA THR A 51 -13.51 -1.12 -4.73
C THR A 51 -14.78 -1.67 -5.36
N THR A 52 -14.68 -2.64 -6.27
CA THR A 52 -15.86 -3.27 -6.89
C THR A 52 -16.75 -3.97 -5.88
N VAL A 53 -16.16 -4.70 -4.92
CA VAL A 53 -16.91 -5.37 -3.84
C VAL A 53 -17.60 -4.33 -2.95
N LEU A 54 -16.88 -3.29 -2.53
CA LEU A 54 -17.41 -2.24 -1.68
C LEU A 54 -18.57 -1.48 -2.35
N THR A 55 -18.40 -1.09 -3.61
CA THR A 55 -19.45 -0.38 -4.38
C THR A 55 -20.68 -1.24 -4.62
N ARG A 56 -20.55 -2.57 -4.73
CA ARG A 56 -21.71 -3.47 -4.78
C ARG A 56 -22.50 -3.48 -3.47
N SER A 57 -21.80 -3.50 -2.34
CA SER A 57 -22.44 -3.50 -1.02
C SER A 57 -23.07 -2.15 -0.65
N THR A 58 -22.62 -1.04 -1.22
CA THR A 58 -23.25 0.28 -0.99
C THR A 58 -24.45 0.54 -1.89
N ARG A 59 -24.57 -0.14 -3.04
CA ARG A 59 -25.73 -0.02 -3.96
C ARG A 59 -26.99 -0.75 -3.50
N THR A 60 -26.92 -1.57 -2.46
CA THR A 60 -28.08 -2.30 -1.92
C THR A 60 -28.89 -1.48 -0.93
N TRP A 61 -28.45 -0.27 -0.56
CA TRP A 61 -29.30 0.66 0.17
C TRP A 61 -30.27 1.30 -0.83
N PRO A 62 -31.59 1.16 -0.63
CA PRO A 62 -32.56 1.85 -1.46
C PRO A 62 -32.29 3.35 -1.39
N SER A 63 -32.40 4.01 -2.53
CA SER A 63 -32.27 5.48 -2.59
C SER A 63 -33.38 6.13 -1.75
N ASP A 64 -33.13 7.32 -1.20
CA ASP A 64 -34.11 8.01 -0.35
C ASP A 64 -35.48 8.15 -1.06
N ASP A 65 -35.47 8.34 -2.37
CA ASP A 65 -36.67 8.40 -3.21
C ASP A 65 -37.46 7.08 -3.23
N GLU A 66 -36.78 5.93 -3.34
CA GLU A 66 -37.40 4.60 -3.28
C GLU A 66 -37.96 4.29 -1.89
N VAL A 67 -37.28 4.75 -0.83
CA VAL A 67 -37.75 4.59 0.56
C VAL A 67 -39.00 5.44 0.79
N ILE A 68 -39.01 6.69 0.31
CA ILE A 68 -40.16 7.59 0.40
C ILE A 68 -41.36 6.99 -0.36
N GLU A 69 -41.15 6.48 -1.58
CA GLU A 69 -42.19 5.84 -2.38
C GLU A 69 -42.78 4.61 -1.67
N TYR A 70 -41.93 3.73 -1.12
CA TYR A 70 -42.36 2.58 -0.33
C TYR A 70 -43.16 2.99 0.92
N LEU A 71 -42.73 4.05 1.63
CA LEU A 71 -43.41 4.52 2.83
C LEU A 71 -44.79 5.12 2.51
N ILE A 72 -44.91 5.85 1.39
CA ILE A 72 -46.18 6.38 0.90
C ILE A 72 -47.11 5.23 0.48
N GLU A 73 -46.60 4.22 -0.22
CA GLU A 73 -47.36 3.03 -0.62
C GLU A 73 -47.86 2.22 0.60
N SER A 74 -47.04 2.15 1.67
CA SER A 74 -47.41 1.51 2.94
C SER A 74 -48.45 2.30 3.77
N GLY A 75 -48.88 3.47 3.28
CA GLY A 75 -49.92 4.28 3.91
C GLY A 75 -49.41 5.36 4.86
N THR A 76 -48.10 5.65 4.86
CA THR A 76 -47.53 6.76 5.64
C THR A 76 -47.71 8.08 4.88
N THR A 77 -48.14 9.15 5.58
CA THR A 77 -48.36 10.45 4.93
C THR A 77 -47.09 11.30 4.86
N LEU A 78 -46.96 12.13 3.82
CA LEU A 78 -45.79 12.98 3.59
C LEU A 78 -45.49 13.91 4.79
N ALA A 79 -46.54 14.40 5.46
CA ALA A 79 -46.42 15.26 6.64
C ALA A 79 -45.78 14.55 7.85
N GLN A 80 -46.02 13.24 8.01
CA GLN A 80 -45.39 12.46 9.07
C GLN A 80 -43.91 12.15 8.78
N LEU A 81 -43.54 12.07 7.50
CA LEU A 81 -42.15 11.91 7.08
C LEU A 81 -41.35 13.20 7.30
N GLU A 82 -41.95 14.35 6.98
CA GLU A 82 -41.33 15.67 7.17
C GLU A 82 -41.08 15.99 8.66
N ASP A 83 -41.98 15.59 9.54
CA ASP A 83 -41.81 15.74 11.00
C ASP A 83 -40.72 14.80 11.56
N ALA A 84 -40.63 13.56 11.05
CA ALA A 84 -39.63 12.58 11.48
C ALA A 84 -38.20 12.89 11.02
N VAL A 85 -38.03 13.61 9.90
CA VAL A 85 -36.71 14.02 9.38
C VAL A 85 -36.17 15.26 10.09
N ASN A 86 -37.04 16.10 10.64
CA ASN A 86 -36.69 17.37 11.29
C ASN A 86 -36.43 17.25 12.81
N TYR A 87 -36.32 16.03 13.34
CA TYR A 87 -36.00 15.74 14.75
C TYR A 87 -34.56 15.25 14.91
#